data_AF-A0A973Y1U3-F1
#
_entry.id   AF-A0A973Y1U3-F1
#
_cell.length_a   1.000
_cell.length_b   1.000
_cell.length_c   1.000
_cell.angle_alpha   90.00
_cell.angle_beta   90.00
_cell.angle_gamma   90.00
#
_symmetry.space_group_name_H-M   'P 1'
#
loop_
_entity.id
_entity.type
_entity.pdbx_description
1 polymer ?
#
loop_
_entity_poly.entity_id
_entity_poly.type
_entity_poly.pdbx_seq_one_letter_code
_entity_poly.pdbx_strand_id
1 'polypeptide(L)'
;MASHSAAAASRRRATGPAPSLTGSAHDVHPVLRRASAPPAALDLLAQARAGLEEAAVLDVPNERYATAHLAALRTAAAVLAARGRPETNPRRRQRIRSAWEVLPEIAPELAEWSLLFASGAERRARAEAGIRGAASARDADDLLRDAAMFLRLVERLLVLQPVLPQPRAEHPHQRSQAAQRPGATGGTDGTGREGGAMSREET
;
A
#
# COMPACT_ATOMS: atom_id res chain seq x y z
N MET A 1 13.05 77.93 38.84
CA MET A 1 11.90 77.00 38.77
C MET A 1 12.10 75.90 39.81
N ALA A 2 11.15 75.79 40.74
CA ALA A 2 10.74 74.66 41.58
C ALA A 2 11.76 73.57 42.01
N SER A 3 12.12 73.62 43.30
CA SER A 3 11.65 72.69 44.35
C SER A 3 11.58 71.17 44.10
N HIS A 4 12.41 70.48 44.89
CA HIS A 4 12.06 69.45 45.88
C HIS A 4 11.55 68.05 45.49
N SER A 5 12.31 67.08 46.03
CA SER A 5 11.89 65.91 46.82
C SER A 5 11.00 64.83 46.21
N ALA A 6 11.48 63.59 46.27
CA ALA A 6 10.84 62.43 46.93
C ALA A 6 11.72 61.19 46.64
N ALA A 7 12.35 60.56 47.63
CA ALA A 7 11.78 59.69 48.67
C ALA A 7 11.40 58.28 48.15
N ALA A 8 12.09 57.29 48.74
CA ALA A 8 11.63 55.97 49.18
C ALA A 8 10.89 55.04 48.18
N ALA A 9 11.34 53.78 48.09
CA ALA A 9 10.66 52.67 48.79
C ALA A 9 11.17 51.27 48.35
N SER A 10 11.48 50.48 49.39
CA SER A 10 11.22 49.05 49.58
C SER A 10 11.18 48.03 48.42
N ARG A 11 12.08 47.05 48.56
CA ARG A 11 11.80 45.61 48.74
C ARG A 11 10.56 45.04 48.02
N ARG A 12 10.78 44.02 47.17
CA ARG A 12 10.44 42.62 47.51
C ARG A 12 10.99 41.63 46.48
N ARG A 13 11.62 40.59 47.02
CA ARG A 13 11.87 39.30 46.37
C ARG A 13 10.52 38.56 46.30
N ALA A 14 10.15 38.07 45.13
CA ALA A 14 9.05 37.12 44.94
C ALA A 14 9.57 35.91 44.16
N THR A 15 9.71 34.81 44.88
CA THR A 15 9.79 33.45 44.35
C THR A 15 8.39 32.99 43.96
N GLY A 16 8.20 32.60 42.70
CA GLY A 16 7.04 31.87 42.23
C GLY A 16 7.48 30.86 41.16
N PRO A 17 7.05 29.59 41.23
CA PRO A 17 7.41 28.56 40.25
C PRO A 17 6.71 28.83 38.91
N ALA A 18 7.42 28.63 37.81
CA ALA A 18 6.87 28.71 36.46
C ALA A 18 5.73 27.70 36.29
N PRO A 19 4.50 28.11 35.92
CA PRO A 19 3.50 27.18 35.45
C PRO A 19 3.89 26.70 34.05
N SER A 20 4.00 25.37 33.91
CA SER A 20 4.16 24.68 32.65
C SER A 20 3.07 25.11 31.67
N LEU A 21 3.44 25.92 30.68
CA LEU A 21 2.65 26.10 29.47
C LEU A 21 2.53 24.74 28.79
N THR A 22 1.34 24.14 28.94
CA THR A 22 0.52 23.62 27.84
C THR A 22 1.34 23.13 26.65
N GLY A 23 1.46 21.82 26.47
CA GLY A 23 0.39 21.09 25.80
C GLY A 23 0.64 21.13 24.31
N SER A 24 0.98 19.97 23.75
CA SER A 24 0.96 19.67 22.32
C SER A 24 1.63 20.70 21.41
N ALA A 25 2.92 20.51 21.16
CA ALA A 25 3.46 20.75 19.82
C ALA A 25 2.84 19.74 18.84
N HIS A 26 1.51 19.82 18.69
CA HIS A 26 0.85 19.43 17.47
C HIS A 26 1.15 20.52 16.44
N ASP A 27 1.39 20.07 15.22
CA ASP A 27 1.15 20.81 14.00
C ASP A 27 2.17 21.86 13.58
N VAL A 28 3.42 21.43 13.51
CA VAL A 28 4.34 22.01 12.52
C VAL A 28 4.90 20.91 11.62
N HIS A 29 4.00 20.32 10.80
CA HIS A 29 4.37 19.65 9.54
C HIS A 29 4.05 20.55 8.33
N PRO A 30 4.82 21.62 8.08
CA PRO A 30 4.59 22.47 6.92
C PRO A 30 5.25 21.90 5.65
N VAL A 31 5.06 20.60 5.35
CA VAL A 31 5.26 20.06 3.98
C VAL A 31 4.36 18.84 3.72
N LEU A 32 3.10 18.86 4.18
CA LEU A 32 2.02 18.10 3.52
C LEU A 32 1.61 18.78 2.19
N ARG A 33 2.60 19.28 1.43
CA ARG A 33 2.36 19.91 0.13
C ARG A 33 2.26 18.80 -0.92
N ARG A 34 1.03 18.54 -1.35
CA ARG A 34 0.67 17.80 -2.57
C ARG A 34 1.16 16.35 -2.56
N ALA A 35 0.29 15.42 -2.13
CA ALA A 35 0.52 14.01 -2.35
C ALA A 35 0.56 13.72 -3.86
N SER A 36 1.78 13.71 -4.40
CA SER A 36 2.10 13.12 -5.69
C SER A 36 1.70 11.64 -5.66
N ALA A 37 1.41 11.05 -6.83
CA ALA A 37 1.16 9.62 -6.93
C ALA A 37 2.24 8.81 -6.16
N PRO A 38 1.90 7.68 -5.53
CA PRO A 38 2.85 6.89 -4.77
C PRO A 38 4.12 6.60 -5.60
N PRO A 39 5.32 6.65 -5.01
CA PRO A 39 6.57 6.50 -5.77
C PRO A 39 6.60 5.17 -6.57
N ALA A 40 6.06 4.09 -5.99
CA ALA A 40 5.92 2.81 -6.68
C ALA A 40 5.06 2.88 -7.96
N ALA A 41 4.00 3.70 -7.98
CA ALA A 41 3.20 3.90 -9.19
C ALA A 41 3.99 4.68 -10.25
N LEU A 42 4.75 5.71 -9.85
CA LEU A 42 5.60 6.47 -10.76
C LEU A 42 6.71 5.61 -11.37
N ASP A 43 7.34 4.75 -10.57
CA ASP A 43 8.37 3.81 -11.04
C ASP A 43 7.80 2.83 -12.07
N LEU A 44 6.59 2.32 -11.84
CA LEU A 44 5.90 1.43 -12.78
C LEU A 44 5.55 2.13 -14.10
N LEU A 45 5.13 3.40 -14.07
CA LEU A 45 4.89 4.19 -15.29
C LEU A 45 6.20 4.46 -16.05
N ALA A 46 7.28 4.77 -15.35
CA ALA A 46 8.59 4.97 -15.97
C ALA A 46 9.07 3.68 -16.67
N GLN A 47 8.93 2.53 -16.01
CA GLN A 47 9.24 1.22 -16.60
C GLN A 47 8.31 0.87 -17.77
N ALA A 48 7.02 1.22 -17.70
CA ALA A 48 6.10 1.02 -18.80
C ALA A 48 6.51 1.84 -20.02
N ARG A 49 6.87 3.12 -19.84
CA ARG A 49 7.35 3.98 -20.91
C ARG A 49 8.63 3.44 -21.55
N ALA A 50 9.62 3.10 -20.74
CA ALA A 50 10.87 2.50 -21.23
C ALA A 50 10.61 1.21 -22.02
N GLY A 51 9.68 0.36 -21.54
CA GLY A 51 9.29 -0.86 -22.24
C GLY A 51 8.57 -0.62 -23.57
N LEU A 52 7.83 0.49 -23.73
CA LEU A 52 7.22 0.85 -25.01
C LEU A 52 8.26 1.35 -26.01
N GLU A 53 9.24 2.15 -25.57
CA GLU A 53 10.35 2.58 -26.42
C GLU A 53 11.20 1.39 -26.86
N GLU A 54 11.46 0.45 -25.96
CA GLU A 54 12.12 -0.82 -26.28
C GLU A 54 11.30 -1.63 -27.29
N ALA A 55 10.00 -1.80 -27.06
CA ALA A 55 9.14 -2.52 -28.00
C ALA A 55 9.12 -1.88 -29.39
N ALA A 56 9.14 -0.55 -29.47
CA ALA A 56 9.11 0.18 -30.74
C ALA A 56 10.30 -0.12 -31.65
N VAL A 57 11.45 -0.51 -31.10
CA VAL A 57 12.67 -0.81 -31.86
C VAL A 57 12.92 -2.31 -32.10
N LEU A 58 12.09 -3.20 -31.54
CA LEU A 58 12.23 -4.65 -31.73
C LEU A 58 11.77 -5.07 -33.12
N ASP A 59 12.61 -5.75 -33.90
CA ASP A 59 12.27 -6.23 -35.24
C ASP A 59 11.39 -7.50 -35.24
N VAL A 60 11.48 -8.32 -34.20
CA VAL A 60 10.76 -9.58 -34.09
C VAL A 60 9.33 -9.31 -33.60
N PRO A 61 8.28 -9.61 -34.40
CA PRO A 61 6.89 -9.27 -34.02
C PRO A 61 6.43 -9.91 -32.72
N ASN A 62 6.85 -11.15 -32.44
CA ASN A 62 6.52 -11.84 -31.20
C ASN A 62 7.11 -11.13 -29.96
N GLU A 63 8.39 -10.71 -30.05
CA GLU A 63 9.07 -10.01 -28.96
C GLU A 63 8.46 -8.62 -28.77
N ARG A 64 8.25 -7.88 -29.87
CA ARG A 64 7.53 -6.60 -29.86
C ARG A 64 6.17 -6.71 -29.18
N TYR A 65 5.38 -7.72 -29.54
CA TYR A 65 4.06 -7.97 -28.94
C TYR A 65 4.15 -8.28 -27.44
N ALA A 66 5.05 -9.18 -27.04
CA ALA A 66 5.23 -9.55 -25.63
C ALA A 66 5.68 -8.35 -24.77
N THR A 67 6.65 -7.58 -25.26
CA THR A 67 7.20 -6.40 -24.58
C THR A 67 6.15 -5.29 -24.46
N ALA A 68 5.38 -5.00 -25.52
CA ALA A 68 4.28 -4.03 -25.49
C ALA A 68 3.19 -4.45 -24.48
N HIS A 69 2.83 -5.73 -24.44
CA HIS A 69 1.85 -6.23 -23.46
C HIS A 69 2.37 -6.12 -22.02
N LEU A 70 3.66 -6.37 -21.80
CA LEU A 70 4.28 -6.24 -20.48
C LEU A 70 4.29 -4.79 -20.01
N ALA A 71 4.55 -3.83 -20.91
CA ALA A 71 4.40 -2.41 -20.61
C ALA A 71 2.96 -2.08 -20.18
N ALA A 72 1.94 -2.59 -20.89
CA ALA A 72 0.54 -2.41 -20.51
C ALA A 72 0.22 -2.99 -19.11
N LEU A 73 0.75 -4.17 -18.77
CA LEU A 73 0.59 -4.76 -17.42
C LEU A 73 1.21 -3.87 -16.32
N ARG A 74 2.38 -3.27 -16.59
CA ARG A 74 3.01 -2.35 -15.64
C ARG A 74 2.18 -1.09 -15.44
N THR A 75 1.59 -0.56 -16.51
CA THR A 75 0.64 0.56 -16.44
C THR A 75 -0.58 0.21 -15.58
N ALA A 76 -1.18 -0.97 -15.76
CA ALA A 76 -2.29 -1.42 -14.92
C ALA A 76 -1.89 -1.57 -13.45
N ALA A 77 -0.69 -2.14 -13.18
CA ALA A 77 -0.15 -2.24 -11.84
C ALA A 77 0.08 -0.87 -11.18
N ALA A 78 0.45 0.17 -11.96
CA ALA A 78 0.58 1.53 -11.45
C ALA A 78 -0.76 2.09 -10.95
N VAL A 79 -1.87 1.80 -11.65
CA VAL A 79 -3.22 2.18 -11.21
C VAL A 79 -3.58 1.50 -9.89
N LEU A 80 -3.30 0.20 -9.77
CA LEU A 80 -3.55 -0.57 -8.54
C LEU A 80 -2.74 -0.03 -7.35
N ALA A 81 -1.46 0.26 -7.58
CA ALA A 81 -0.57 0.87 -6.59
C ALA A 81 -1.04 2.28 -6.17
N ALA A 82 -1.55 3.07 -7.13
CA ALA A 82 -2.04 4.42 -6.87
C ALA A 82 -3.35 4.45 -6.08
N ARG A 83 -4.29 3.54 -6.35
CA ARG A 83 -5.60 3.51 -5.67
C ARG A 83 -5.57 2.79 -4.31
N GLY A 84 -4.38 2.44 -3.81
CA GLY A 84 -4.18 2.00 -2.42
C GLY A 84 -4.58 0.55 -2.13
N ARG A 85 -4.66 -0.31 -3.15
CA ARG A 85 -4.65 -1.76 -2.96
C ARG A 85 -3.24 -2.27 -3.23
N PRO A 86 -2.32 -2.23 -2.25
CA PRO A 86 -1.08 -2.97 -2.39
C PRO A 86 -1.45 -4.44 -2.51
N GLU A 87 -1.35 -4.99 -3.72
CA GLU A 87 -1.22 -6.43 -3.91
C GLU A 87 0.11 -6.83 -3.26
N THR A 88 0.12 -7.07 -1.95
CA THR A 88 1.33 -7.37 -1.14
C THR A 88 2.02 -8.67 -1.55
N ASN A 89 1.62 -9.31 -2.66
CA ASN A 89 2.34 -10.45 -3.22
C ASN A 89 2.08 -10.61 -4.73
N PRO A 90 2.86 -9.93 -5.59
CA PRO A 90 2.68 -9.98 -7.05
C PRO A 90 2.82 -11.40 -7.63
N ARG A 91 3.61 -12.27 -6.99
CA ARG A 91 3.86 -13.65 -7.44
C ARG A 91 2.79 -14.66 -7.01
N ARG A 92 2.05 -14.40 -5.93
CA ARG A 92 1.05 -15.34 -5.38
C ARG A 92 -0.36 -15.12 -5.94
N ARG A 93 -0.63 -13.96 -6.55
CA ARG A 93 -1.95 -13.58 -7.10
C ARG A 93 -2.06 -13.70 -8.62
N GLN A 94 -0.93 -13.62 -9.35
CA GLN A 94 -0.86 -13.94 -10.79
C GLN A 94 -1.43 -15.33 -11.13
N ARG A 95 -1.50 -16.26 -10.16
CA ARG A 95 -2.04 -17.61 -10.37
C ARG A 95 -3.54 -17.77 -10.07
N ILE A 96 -4.20 -16.78 -9.46
CA ILE A 96 -5.61 -16.91 -9.03
C ILE A 96 -6.52 -15.84 -9.64
N ARG A 97 -6.03 -14.62 -9.94
CA ARG A 97 -6.76 -13.64 -10.76
C ARG A 97 -5.80 -12.79 -11.60
N SER A 98 -6.11 -12.62 -12.87
CA SER A 98 -5.31 -11.79 -13.79
C SER A 98 -5.40 -10.31 -13.38
N ALA A 99 -4.35 -9.52 -13.62
CA ALA A 99 -4.39 -8.06 -13.38
C ALA A 99 -5.56 -7.39 -14.14
N TRP A 100 -5.93 -7.96 -15.28
CA TRP A 100 -7.05 -7.52 -16.11
C TRP A 100 -8.44 -7.86 -15.53
N GLU A 101 -8.52 -8.76 -14.57
CA GLU A 101 -9.79 -9.03 -13.84
C GLU A 101 -9.98 -8.07 -12.68
N VAL A 102 -8.88 -7.61 -12.08
CA VAL A 102 -8.91 -6.72 -10.90
C VAL A 102 -9.06 -5.25 -11.31
N LEU A 103 -8.54 -4.86 -12.47
CA LEU A 103 -8.55 -3.48 -12.93
C LEU A 103 -9.97 -2.86 -12.99
N PRO A 104 -11.02 -3.52 -13.55
CA PRO A 104 -12.36 -2.95 -13.61
C PRO A 104 -13.02 -2.76 -12.23
N GLU A 105 -12.66 -3.56 -11.22
CA GLU A 105 -13.19 -3.42 -9.85
C GLU A 105 -12.73 -2.11 -9.20
N ILE A 106 -11.52 -1.67 -9.53
CA ILE A 106 -10.84 -0.55 -8.87
C ILE A 106 -10.86 0.71 -9.75
N ALA A 107 -10.88 0.54 -11.07
CA ALA A 107 -10.91 1.57 -12.10
C ALA A 107 -11.88 1.18 -13.23
N PRO A 108 -13.19 1.32 -13.01
CA PRO A 108 -14.21 0.94 -13.99
C PRO A 108 -14.10 1.74 -15.29
N GLU A 109 -13.48 2.92 -15.25
CA GLU A 109 -13.22 3.75 -16.43
C GLU A 109 -12.22 3.10 -17.40
N LEU A 110 -11.46 2.10 -16.91
CA LEU A 110 -10.49 1.32 -17.66
C LEU A 110 -11.00 -0.09 -18.02
N ALA A 111 -12.28 -0.39 -17.80
CA ALA A 111 -12.83 -1.72 -18.03
C ALA A 111 -12.67 -2.18 -19.48
N GLU A 112 -12.94 -1.30 -20.45
CA GLU A 112 -12.79 -1.59 -21.88
C GLU A 112 -11.34 -1.91 -22.25
N TRP A 113 -10.40 -1.15 -21.70
CA TRP A 113 -8.98 -1.42 -21.86
C TRP A 113 -8.61 -2.78 -21.27
N SER A 114 -9.16 -3.10 -20.10
CA SER A 114 -8.95 -4.38 -19.46
C SER A 114 -9.42 -5.55 -20.32
N LEU A 115 -10.60 -5.43 -20.94
CA LEU A 115 -11.15 -6.44 -21.84
C LEU A 115 -10.28 -6.60 -23.09
N LEU A 116 -9.87 -5.48 -23.71
CA LEU A 116 -8.99 -5.47 -24.87
C LEU A 116 -7.69 -6.24 -24.58
N PHE A 117 -6.99 -5.90 -23.49
CA PHE A 117 -5.73 -6.57 -23.16
C PHE A 117 -5.94 -8.01 -22.66
N ALA A 118 -7.00 -8.31 -21.93
CA ALA A 118 -7.32 -9.68 -21.54
C ALA A 118 -7.48 -10.59 -22.76
N SER A 119 -8.15 -10.12 -23.82
CA SER A 119 -8.34 -10.88 -25.06
C SER A 119 -7.01 -11.19 -25.79
N GLY A 120 -5.98 -10.37 -25.59
CA GLY A 120 -4.64 -10.55 -26.16
C GLY A 120 -3.69 -11.39 -25.30
N ALA A 121 -4.07 -11.79 -24.09
CA ALA A 121 -3.18 -12.44 -23.14
C ALA A 121 -2.71 -13.85 -23.60
N GLU A 122 -3.57 -14.63 -24.24
CA GLU A 122 -3.18 -15.93 -24.80
C GLU A 122 -2.18 -15.77 -25.95
N ARG A 123 -2.38 -14.75 -26.79
CA ARG A 123 -1.45 -14.42 -27.88
C ARG A 123 -0.08 -14.05 -27.33
N ARG A 124 -0.04 -13.27 -26.24
CA ARG A 124 1.19 -12.93 -25.52
C ARG A 124 1.89 -14.19 -25.00
N ALA A 125 1.16 -15.09 -24.33
CA ALA A 125 1.75 -16.32 -23.80
C ALA A 125 2.39 -17.18 -24.90
N ARG A 126 1.74 -17.29 -26.07
CA ARG A 126 2.31 -17.97 -27.24
C ARG A 126 3.53 -17.26 -27.83
N ALA A 127 3.51 -15.93 -27.87
CA ALA A 127 4.63 -15.12 -28.35
C ALA A 127 5.85 -15.22 -27.43
N GLU A 128 5.65 -15.18 -26.11
CA GLU A 128 6.70 -15.39 -25.09
C GLU A 128 7.28 -16.80 -25.14
N ALA A 129 6.46 -17.82 -25.46
CA ALA A 129 6.91 -19.18 -25.68
C ALA A 129 7.72 -19.36 -26.98
N GLY A 130 7.91 -18.28 -27.77
CA GLY A 130 8.67 -18.33 -29.03
C GLY A 130 7.96 -19.07 -30.15
N ILE A 131 6.64 -19.29 -30.05
CA ILE A 131 5.87 -19.96 -31.09
C ILE A 131 5.90 -19.09 -32.36
N ARG A 132 6.44 -19.65 -33.44
CA ARG A 132 6.56 -18.94 -34.73
C ARG A 132 5.18 -18.48 -35.22
N GLY A 133 5.06 -17.20 -35.56
CA GLY A 133 3.81 -16.62 -36.06
C GLY A 133 2.72 -16.44 -35.00
N ALA A 134 3.07 -16.46 -33.70
CA ALA A 134 2.10 -16.23 -32.64
C ALA A 134 1.42 -14.85 -32.72
N ALA A 135 2.17 -13.82 -33.13
CA ALA A 135 1.67 -12.49 -33.45
C ALA A 135 2.21 -12.04 -34.82
N SER A 136 1.38 -11.37 -35.61
CA SER A 136 1.83 -10.69 -36.83
C SER A 136 2.47 -9.34 -36.50
N ALA A 137 3.20 -8.76 -37.47
CA ALA A 137 3.72 -7.39 -37.34
C ALA A 137 2.59 -6.38 -37.07
N ARG A 138 1.44 -6.55 -37.75
CA ARG A 138 0.26 -5.72 -37.54
C ARG A 138 -0.30 -5.85 -36.13
N ASP A 139 -0.43 -7.07 -35.62
CA ASP A 139 -0.90 -7.29 -34.23
C ASP A 139 0.03 -6.61 -33.22
N ALA A 140 1.34 -6.65 -33.47
CA ALA A 140 2.34 -6.03 -32.61
C ALA A 140 2.28 -4.50 -32.67
N ASP A 141 2.10 -3.92 -33.86
CA ASP A 141 1.98 -2.46 -34.05
C ASP A 141 0.68 -1.90 -33.47
N ASP A 142 -0.43 -2.62 -33.66
CA ASP A 142 -1.73 -2.24 -33.08
C ASP A 142 -1.66 -2.33 -31.55
N LEU A 143 -1.09 -3.41 -30.99
CA LEU A 143 -0.88 -3.51 -29.54
C LEU A 143 0.04 -2.41 -29.00
N LEU A 144 1.12 -2.06 -29.71
CA LEU A 144 2.02 -0.99 -29.31
C LEU A 144 1.28 0.36 -29.26
N ARG A 145 0.46 0.66 -30.29
CA ARG A 145 -0.37 1.87 -30.34
C ARG A 145 -1.37 1.91 -29.18
N ASP A 146 -2.03 0.79 -28.92
CA ASP A 146 -3.03 0.67 -27.85
C ASP A 146 -2.39 0.80 -26.47
N ALA A 147 -1.25 0.14 -26.23
CA ALA A 147 -0.51 0.24 -24.98
C ALA A 147 0.01 1.67 -24.72
N ALA A 148 0.49 2.37 -25.76
CA ALA A 148 0.90 3.77 -25.65
C ALA A 148 -0.29 4.71 -25.38
N MET A 149 -1.46 4.44 -25.97
CA MET A 149 -2.68 5.20 -25.68
C MET A 149 -3.16 4.96 -24.25
N PHE A 150 -3.17 3.70 -23.80
CA PHE A 150 -3.51 3.32 -22.43
C PHE A 150 -2.59 3.99 -21.40
N LEU A 151 -1.28 3.98 -21.63
CA LEU A 151 -0.30 4.66 -20.77
C LEU A 151 -0.62 6.15 -20.62
N ARG A 152 -0.81 6.87 -21.73
CA ARG A 152 -1.14 8.30 -21.71
C ARG A 152 -2.44 8.58 -20.97
N LEU A 153 -3.45 7.72 -21.13
CA LEU A 153 -4.72 7.85 -20.43
C LEU A 153 -4.53 7.70 -18.92
N VAL A 154 -3.78 6.68 -18.49
CA VAL A 154 -3.49 6.44 -17.07
C VAL A 154 -2.66 7.57 -16.45
N GLU A 155 -1.65 8.07 -17.16
CA GLU A 155 -0.87 9.23 -16.71
C GLU A 155 -1.76 10.45 -16.48
N ARG A 156 -2.66 10.73 -17.43
CA ARG A 156 -3.64 11.82 -17.27
C ARG A 156 -4.59 11.56 -16.10
N LEU A 157 -5.06 10.34 -15.93
CA LEU A 157 -5.96 9.95 -14.83
C LEU A 157 -5.30 10.18 -13.47
N LEU A 158 -4.05 9.76 -13.30
CA LEU A 158 -3.31 9.91 -12.04
C LEU A 158 -2.90 11.35 -11.75
N VAL A 159 -2.73 12.19 -12.77
CA VAL A 159 -2.52 13.63 -12.59
C VAL A 159 -3.81 14.33 -12.15
N LEU A 160 -4.96 13.94 -12.70
CA LEU A 160 -6.26 14.53 -12.39
C LEU A 160 -6.82 14.07 -11.03
N GLN A 161 -6.42 12.89 -10.56
CA GLN A 161 -6.76 12.34 -9.26
C GLN A 161 -5.51 12.39 -8.36
N PRO A 162 -5.19 13.53 -7.70
CA PRO A 162 -4.10 13.56 -6.72
C PRO A 162 -4.38 12.49 -5.67
N VAL A 163 -3.50 11.49 -5.61
CA VAL A 163 -3.72 10.30 -4.77
C VAL A 163 -3.72 10.73 -3.31
N LEU A 164 -4.88 10.66 -2.67
CA LEU A 164 -4.98 10.80 -1.23
C LEU A 164 -4.33 9.57 -0.58
N PRO A 165 -3.42 9.74 0.39
CA PRO A 165 -2.93 8.62 1.18
C PRO A 165 -4.13 7.92 1.82
N GLN A 166 -4.42 6.69 1.38
CA GLN A 166 -5.46 5.89 2.01
C GLN A 166 -5.00 5.61 3.46
N PRO A 167 -5.83 5.93 4.48
CA PRO A 167 -5.51 5.58 5.85
C PRO A 167 -5.30 4.07 5.88
N ARG A 168 -4.08 3.65 6.23
CA ARG A 168 -3.72 2.25 6.44
C ARG A 168 -4.78 1.69 7.40
N ALA A 169 -5.62 0.77 6.92
CA ALA A 169 -6.61 0.10 7.76
C ALA A 169 -5.86 -0.63 8.88
N GLU A 170 -5.74 0.02 10.03
CA GLU A 170 -5.28 -0.60 11.27
C GLU A 170 -6.24 -1.76 11.53
N HIS A 171 -5.73 -2.99 11.43
CA HIS A 171 -6.51 -4.18 11.76
C HIS A 171 -6.61 -4.24 13.29
N PRO A 172 -7.77 -4.03 13.92
CA PRO A 172 -7.88 -4.06 15.37
C PRO A 172 -8.16 -5.50 15.81
N HIS A 173 -7.31 -6.48 15.49
CA HIS A 173 -7.50 -7.89 15.87
C HIS A 173 -6.25 -8.47 16.54
N GLN A 174 -5.87 -7.93 17.69
CA GLN A 174 -5.12 -8.69 18.71
C GLN A 174 -5.26 -8.04 20.10
N ARG A 175 -6.49 -7.95 20.63
CA ARG A 175 -6.72 -7.56 22.03
C ARG A 175 -7.89 -8.28 22.71
N SER A 176 -8.10 -9.55 22.36
CA SER A 176 -9.13 -10.40 22.98
C SER A 176 -8.56 -11.73 23.48
N GLN A 177 -7.39 -11.72 24.12
CA GLN A 177 -6.90 -12.82 24.97
C GLN A 177 -6.13 -12.25 26.18
N ALA A 178 -6.79 -11.42 26.99
CA ALA A 178 -6.23 -11.01 28.30
C ALA A 178 -7.29 -10.75 29.38
N ALA A 179 -8.55 -11.14 29.17
CA ALA A 179 -9.63 -10.79 30.09
C ALA A 179 -10.53 -11.99 30.43
N GLN A 180 -9.96 -13.11 30.88
CA GLN A 180 -10.68 -14.08 31.69
C GLN A 180 -9.72 -14.91 32.54
N ARG A 181 -9.42 -14.42 33.74
CA ARG A 181 -9.33 -15.22 34.98
C ARG A 181 -9.55 -14.30 36.20
N PRO A 182 -10.73 -14.29 36.83
CA PRO A 182 -10.87 -13.77 38.18
C PRO A 182 -10.37 -14.82 39.18
N GLY A 183 -9.72 -14.32 40.24
CA GLY A 183 -8.96 -15.10 41.21
C GLY A 183 -9.80 -16.02 42.11
N ALA A 184 -9.12 -17.04 42.63
CA ALA A 184 -9.48 -17.71 43.86
C ALA A 184 -8.24 -17.71 44.77
N THR A 185 -8.25 -16.77 45.69
CA THR A 185 -7.47 -16.71 46.93
C THR A 185 -7.74 -17.94 47.79
N GLY A 186 -6.71 -18.46 48.46
CA GLY A 186 -6.90 -19.39 49.58
C GLY A 186 -5.74 -20.34 49.83
N GLY A 187 -4.57 -19.79 50.19
CA GLY A 187 -3.57 -20.57 50.90
C GLY A 187 -4.01 -20.72 52.35
N THR A 188 -4.30 -21.95 52.77
CA THR A 188 -4.33 -22.32 54.18
C THR A 188 -3.38 -23.48 54.39
N ASP A 189 -2.33 -23.13 55.12
CA ASP A 189 -1.40 -23.97 55.84
C ASP A 189 -2.12 -25.00 56.73
N GLY A 190 -1.44 -26.13 56.98
CA GLY A 190 -1.62 -26.85 58.24
C GLY A 190 -2.23 -28.25 58.19
N THR A 191 -1.33 -29.22 58.43
CA THR A 191 -1.50 -30.28 59.45
C THR A 191 -2.27 -31.55 59.07
N GLY A 192 -1.49 -32.56 58.70
CA GLY A 192 -1.39 -33.79 59.50
C GLY A 192 -2.33 -34.96 59.20
N ARG A 193 -1.79 -36.15 59.53
CA ARG A 193 -2.47 -37.44 59.79
C ARG A 193 -2.63 -38.33 58.55
N GLU A 194 -1.75 -39.31 58.35
CA GLU A 194 -1.72 -40.66 58.97
C GLU A 194 -2.91 -41.54 58.62
N GLY A 195 -2.61 -42.79 58.27
CA GLY A 195 -3.56 -43.90 58.09
C GLY A 195 -3.77 -44.19 56.61
N GLY A 196 -3.14 -45.22 56.05
CA GLY A 196 -3.53 -46.60 56.30
C GLY A 196 -4.49 -46.99 55.17
N ALA A 197 -4.02 -47.70 54.15
CA ALA A 197 -3.92 -49.14 54.12
C ALA A 197 -5.00 -49.71 53.18
N MET A 198 -4.56 -50.73 52.44
CA MET A 198 -5.35 -51.85 51.92
C MET A 198 -6.19 -51.66 50.65
N SER A 199 -5.64 -52.30 49.61
CA SER A 199 -6.28 -53.43 48.93
C SER A 199 -7.43 -53.14 47.97
N ARG A 200 -7.17 -53.36 46.67
CA ARG A 200 -7.56 -54.63 46.00
C ARG A 200 -7.04 -54.63 44.56
N GLU A 201 -6.11 -55.56 44.30
CA GLU A 201 -5.95 -56.21 43.00
C GLU A 201 -7.26 -56.95 42.69
N GLU A 202 -7.76 -56.74 41.48
CA GLU A 202 -8.81 -57.56 40.87
C GLU A 202 -8.22 -58.09 39.55
N THR A 203 -7.91 -59.38 39.58
CA THR A 203 -7.77 -60.27 38.42
C THR A 203 -8.77 -61.39 38.61
#